data_AF-A0AAW5Z771-F1
#
_entry.id   AF-A0AAW5Z771-F1
#
_cell.length_a   1.000
_cell.length_b   1.000
_cell.length_c   1.000
_cell.angle_alpha   90.00
_cell.angle_beta   90.00
_cell.angle_gamma   90.00
#
_symmetry.space_group_name_H-M   'P 1'
#
loop_
_entity.id
_entity.type
_entity.pdbx_description
1 polymer ?
#
loop_
_entity_poly.entity_id
_entity_poly.type
_entity_poly.pdbx_seq_one_letter_code
_entity_poly.pdbx_strand_id
1 'polypeptide(L)'
;RYKKWCDEYFYLKHRNEQRGIGGLFFDDLNTPDFDHCFAFMQAVGKGYTNAYLPIVERRKTMAYGERERNFQLYRRGRYVEFNL
;
A
#
# COMPACT_ATOMS: atom_id res chain seq x y z
N ARG A 1 12.52 -8.88 -4.45
CA ARG A 1 12.27 -9.33 -3.05
C ARG A 1 11.08 -8.61 -2.43
N TYR A 2 11.19 -7.32 -2.11
CA TYR A 2 10.18 -6.59 -1.33
C TYR A 2 8.81 -6.41 -1.99
N LYS A 3 8.75 -6.35 -3.33
CA LYS A 3 7.48 -6.36 -4.07
C LYS A 3 6.73 -7.67 -3.89
N LYS A 4 7.41 -8.80 -4.12
CA LYS A 4 6.82 -10.14 -3.92
C LYS A 4 6.31 -10.31 -2.49
N TRP A 5 7.09 -9.87 -1.50
CA TRP A 5 6.68 -9.93 -0.10
C TRP A 5 5.45 -9.05 0.18
N CYS A 6 5.34 -7.89 -0.47
CA CYS A 6 4.15 -7.04 -0.39
C CYS A 6 2.90 -7.78 -0.91
N ASP A 7 3.00 -8.49 -2.03
CA ASP A 7 1.89 -9.28 -2.59
C ASP A 7 1.50 -10.47 -1.71
N GLU A 8 2.47 -11.08 -1.03
CA GLU A 8 2.24 -12.22 -0.13
C GLU A 8 1.64 -11.78 1.22
N TYR A 9 2.12 -10.65 1.75
CA TYR A 9 1.67 -10.14 3.04
C TYR A 9 0.28 -9.50 2.97
N PHE A 10 0.01 -8.68 1.95
CA PHE A 10 -1.25 -7.95 1.81
C PHE A 10 -2.35 -8.74 1.08
N TYR A 11 -2.56 -9.99 1.48
CA TYR A 11 -3.49 -10.93 0.87
C TYR A 11 -4.59 -11.43 1.83
N LEU A 12 -5.85 -11.34 1.43
CA LEU A 12 -7.00 -11.83 2.18
C LEU A 12 -7.30 -13.29 1.79
N LYS A 13 -6.80 -14.24 2.58
CA LYS A 13 -6.91 -15.68 2.28
C LYS A 13 -8.36 -16.16 2.12
N HIS A 14 -9.28 -15.74 3.00
CA HIS A 14 -10.69 -16.16 2.96
C HIS A 14 -11.49 -15.55 1.80
N ARG A 15 -10.97 -14.51 1.15
CA ARG A 15 -11.55 -13.90 -0.05
C ARG A 15 -10.83 -14.29 -1.34
N ASN A 16 -9.66 -14.92 -1.24
CA ASN A 16 -8.76 -15.15 -2.36
C ASN A 16 -8.47 -13.85 -3.14
N GLU A 17 -8.31 -12.72 -2.42
CA GLU A 17 -8.18 -11.38 -2.97
C GLU A 17 -6.94 -10.65 -2.41
N GLN A 18 -6.27 -9.87 -3.27
CA GLN A 18 -5.26 -8.91 -2.84
C GLN A 18 -5.93 -7.69 -2.19
N ARG A 19 -5.33 -7.14 -1.12
CA ARG A 19 -5.82 -5.92 -0.45
C ARG A 19 -5.77 -4.70 -1.37
N GLY A 20 -4.78 -4.65 -2.26
CA GLY A 20 -4.55 -3.56 -3.20
C GLY A 20 -3.61 -3.97 -4.32
N ILE A 21 -2.99 -2.99 -4.97
CA ILE A 21 -2.08 -3.20 -6.12
C ILE A 21 -0.61 -3.43 -5.72
N GLY A 22 -0.34 -3.60 -4.43
CA GLY A 22 1.00 -3.84 -3.89
C GLY A 22 1.81 -2.57 -3.62
N GLY A 23 3.13 -2.72 -3.68
CA GLY A 23 4.11 -1.72 -3.26
C GLY A 23 5.41 -2.40 -2.82
N LEU A 24 6.00 -1.91 -1.74
CA LEU A 24 7.15 -2.54 -1.10
C LEU A 24 6.75 -2.92 0.34
N PHE A 25 7.12 -4.12 0.75
CA PHE A 25 7.05 -4.57 2.13
C PHE A 25 8.36 -5.24 2.51
N PHE A 26 8.84 -4.95 3.69
CA PHE A 26 10.05 -5.54 4.26
C PHE A 26 9.94 -5.51 5.79
N ASP A 27 10.51 -6.55 6.39
CA ASP A 27 10.75 -6.66 7.82
C ASP A 27 12.12 -7.32 8.01
N ASP A 28 12.64 -7.32 9.24
CA ASP A 28 13.94 -7.94 9.60
C ASP A 28 15.12 -7.47 8.72
N LEU A 29 15.07 -6.22 8.22
CA LEU A 29 16.13 -5.66 7.38
C LEU A 29 17.29 -5.16 8.25
N ASN A 30 18.25 -6.05 8.50
CA ASN A 30 19.44 -5.81 9.33
C ASN A 30 20.77 -6.10 8.60
N THR A 31 20.74 -6.22 7.27
CA THR A 31 21.92 -6.47 6.42
C THR A 31 21.98 -5.45 5.28
N PRO A 32 23.18 -5.03 4.83
CA PRO A 32 24.50 -5.44 5.32
C PRO A 32 24.94 -4.80 6.65
N ASP A 33 24.51 -3.56 6.93
CA ASP A 33 24.79 -2.84 8.16
C ASP A 33 23.69 -1.80 8.45
N PHE A 34 23.79 -1.13 9.59
CA PHE A 34 22.81 -0.14 10.03
C PHE A 34 22.65 1.03 9.05
N ASP A 35 23.76 1.62 8.58
CA ASP A 35 23.73 2.82 7.75
C ASP A 35 23.03 2.53 6.40
N HIS A 36 23.29 1.37 5.82
CA HIS A 36 22.61 0.93 4.60
C HIS A 36 21.11 0.68 4.83
N CYS A 37 20.75 0.01 5.92
CA CYS A 37 19.34 -0.27 6.25
C CYS A 37 18.58 1.02 6.54
N PHE A 38 19.21 1.95 7.27
CA PHE A 38 18.63 3.25 7.58
C PHE A 38 18.47 4.11 6.33
N ALA A 39 19.49 4.18 5.47
CA ALA A 39 19.41 4.87 4.18
C ALA A 39 18.30 4.29 3.29
N PHE A 40 18.13 2.96 3.28
CA PHE A 40 17.04 2.31 2.56
C PHE A 40 15.66 2.72 3.12
N MET A 41 15.47 2.70 4.44
CA MET A 41 14.23 3.15 5.08
C MET A 41 13.93 4.63 4.76
N GLN A 42 14.94 5.50 4.81
CA GLN A 42 14.80 6.91 4.41
C GLN A 42 14.38 7.05 2.95
N ALA A 43 14.97 6.27 2.04
CA ALA A 43 14.62 6.27 0.62
C ALA A 43 13.17 5.80 0.40
N VAL A 44 12.71 4.78 1.12
CA VAL A 44 11.31 4.32 1.07
C VAL A 44 10.36 5.41 1.56
N GLY A 45 10.65 6.05 2.69
CA GLY A 45 9.82 7.13 3.24
C GLY A 45 9.72 8.33 2.30
N LYS A 46 10.84 8.77 1.71
CA LYS A 46 10.85 9.82 0.68
C LYS A 46 10.11 9.38 -0.58
N GLY A 47 10.32 8.14 -1.01
CA GLY A 47 9.67 7.56 -2.18
C GLY A 47 8.15 7.51 -2.06
N TYR A 48 7.60 7.27 -0.86
CA TYR A 48 6.16 7.22 -0.64
C TYR A 48 5.46 8.53 -1.03
N THR A 49 5.98 9.68 -0.56
CA THR A 49 5.38 10.99 -0.89
C THR A 49 5.53 11.32 -2.37
N ASN A 50 6.71 11.07 -2.94
CA ASN A 50 6.97 11.24 -4.38
C ASN A 50 6.05 10.37 -5.25
N ALA A 51 5.67 9.18 -4.79
CA ALA A 51 4.80 8.26 -5.52
C ALA A 51 3.31 8.60 -5.35
N TYR A 52 2.87 8.90 -4.12
CA TYR A 52 1.45 9.00 -3.79
C TYR A 52 0.87 10.41 -4.00
N LEU A 53 1.62 11.47 -3.69
CA LEU A 53 1.11 12.84 -3.82
C LEU A 53 0.69 13.17 -5.27
N PRO A 54 1.44 12.81 -6.33
CA PRO A 54 1.00 13.07 -7.71
C PRO A 54 -0.32 12.37 -8.07
N ILE A 55 -0.62 11.22 -7.45
CA ILE A 55 -1.89 10.50 -7.66
C ILE A 55 -3.04 11.27 -7.02
N VAL A 56 -2.84 11.76 -5.78
CA VAL A 56 -3.83 12.57 -5.07
C VAL A 56 -4.09 13.85 -5.86
N GLU A 57 -3.07 14.58 -6.27
CA GLU A 57 -3.25 15.85 -6.98
C GLU A 57 -3.96 15.68 -8.32
N ARG A 58 -3.70 14.58 -9.03
CA ARG A 58 -4.40 14.26 -10.27
C ARG A 58 -5.87 13.92 -10.06
N ARG A 59 -6.25 13.34 -8.92
CA ARG A 59 -7.56 12.70 -8.73
C ARG A 59 -8.48 13.42 -7.75
N LYS A 60 -7.98 14.31 -6.89
CA LYS A 60 -8.75 14.92 -5.79
C LYS A 60 -9.95 15.75 -6.25
N THR A 61 -9.91 16.33 -7.45
CA THR A 61 -11.01 17.15 -8.00
C THR A 61 -11.91 16.38 -8.96
N MET A 62 -11.66 15.09 -9.20
CA MET A 62 -12.50 14.29 -10.08
C MET A 62 -13.90 14.16 -9.49
N ALA A 63 -14.92 14.47 -10.27
CA ALA A 63 -16.31 14.27 -9.87
C ALA A 63 -16.60 12.78 -9.66
N TYR A 64 -17.41 12.47 -8.64
CA TYR A 64 -17.90 11.13 -8.34
C TYR A 64 -19.34 11.21 -7.84
N GLY A 65 -20.13 10.16 -8.06
CA GLY A 65 -21.51 10.07 -7.61
C GLY A 65 -21.71 9.07 -6.47
N GLU A 66 -22.97 8.83 -6.13
CA GLU A 66 -23.34 7.89 -5.08
C GLU A 66 -22.92 6.45 -5.38
N ARG A 67 -22.96 6.03 -6.65
CA ARG A 67 -22.53 4.68 -7.06
C ARG A 67 -21.06 4.45 -6.72
N GLU A 68 -20.19 5.39 -7.08
CA GLU A 68 -18.75 5.31 -6.79
C GLU A 68 -18.49 5.35 -5.28
N ARG A 69 -19.24 6.19 -4.55
CA ARG A 69 -19.14 6.28 -3.08
C ARG A 69 -19.57 4.98 -2.40
N ASN A 70 -20.68 4.38 -2.80
CA ASN A 70 -21.17 3.12 -2.24
C ASN A 70 -20.19 1.98 -2.53
N PHE A 71 -19.64 1.92 -3.74
CA PHE A 71 -18.59 0.95 -4.06
C PHE A 71 -17.32 1.17 -3.22
N GLN A 72 -16.93 2.43 -2.98
CA GLN A 72 -15.80 2.76 -2.09
C GLN A 72 -16.06 2.25 -0.65
N LEU A 73 -17.26 2.45 -0.11
CA LEU A 73 -17.64 1.96 1.23
C LEU A 73 -17.61 0.43 1.31
N TYR A 74 -18.15 -0.26 0.29
CA TYR A 74 -18.06 -1.71 0.18
C TYR A 74 -16.59 -2.20 0.19
N ARG A 75 -15.71 -1.56 -0.58
CA ARG A 75 -14.28 -1.92 -0.61
C ARG A 75 -13.56 -1.57 0.70
N ARG A 76 -13.98 -0.54 1.44
CA ARG A 76 -13.45 -0.27 2.79
C ARG A 76 -13.75 -1.40 3.78
N GLY A 77 -14.84 -2.14 3.59
CA GLY A 77 -15.11 -3.38 4.35
C GLY A 77 -13.99 -4.41 4.20
N ARG A 78 -13.46 -4.62 2.99
CA ARG A 78 -12.29 -5.50 2.77
C ARG A 78 -11.04 -4.99 3.46
N TYR A 79 -10.88 -3.68 3.59
CA TYR A 79 -9.74 -3.10 4.31
C TYR A 79 -9.83 -3.37 5.82
N VAL A 80 -11.05 -3.38 6.38
CA VAL A 80 -11.31 -3.78 7.77
C VAL A 80 -11.05 -5.27 7.96
N GLU A 81 -11.59 -6.13 7.08
CA GLU A 81 -11.38 -7.59 7.10
C GLU A 81 -9.90 -8.00 7.03
N PHE A 82 -9.04 -7.17 6.47
CA PHE A 82 -7.61 -7.46 6.42
C PHE A 82 -6.88 -7.07 7.71
N ASN A 83 -7.30 -5.98 8.37
CA ASN A 83 -6.59 -5.43 9.52
C ASN A 83 -7.00 -6.07 10.86
N LEU A 84 -8.14 -6.78 10.91
CA LEU A 84 -8.70 -7.44 12.08
C LEU A 84 -8.76 -8.96 11.85
#